data_AF-A0A520M9B4-F1
#
_entry.id   AF-A0A520M9B4-F1
#
_cell.length_a   1.000
_cell.length_b   1.000
_cell.length_c   1.000
_cell.angle_alpha   90.00
_cell.angle_beta   90.00
_cell.angle_gamma   90.00
#
_symmetry.space_group_name_H-M   'P 1'
#
loop_
_entity.id
_entity.type
_entity.pdbx_description
1 polymer ?
#
loop_
_entity_poly.entity_id
_entity_poly.type
_entity_poly.pdbx_seq_one_letter_code
_entity_poly.pdbx_strand_id
1 'polypeptide(L)'
;MKESEFKLIRRSFAYRLLFTLAGTFLLMLASYHNIIYFGLIITGIISLPFFFIISSKFYPDSSDFFSSKYKNFLRKKKGLDLIPEDSNIKGDHFDDYKRG
;
A
#
# COMPACT_ATOMS: atom_id res chain seq x y z
N MET A 1 -2.69 7.07 18.42
CA MET A 1 -3.66 6.62 17.41
C MET A 1 -4.90 6.10 18.12
N LYS A 2 -6.08 6.58 17.70
CA LYS A 2 -7.38 6.07 18.18
C LYS A 2 -7.74 4.78 17.44
N GLU A 3 -8.58 3.93 18.03
CA GLU A 3 -8.96 2.65 17.40
C GLU A 3 -9.78 2.83 16.11
N SER A 4 -10.49 3.96 15.97
CA SER A 4 -11.17 4.36 14.73
C SER A 4 -10.19 4.60 13.58
N GLU A 5 -9.12 5.35 13.82
CA GLU A 5 -8.05 5.63 12.84
C GLU A 5 -7.35 4.34 12.41
N PHE A 6 -7.04 3.45 13.37
CA PHE A 6 -6.43 2.16 13.09
C PHE A 6 -7.28 1.29 12.15
N LYS A 7 -8.61 1.20 12.42
CA LYS A 7 -9.54 0.46 11.56
C LYS A 7 -9.62 1.05 10.16
N LEU A 8 -9.59 2.38 10.05
CA LEU A 8 -9.63 3.11 8.78
C LEU A 8 -8.37 2.82 7.94
N ILE A 9 -7.18 2.95 8.52
CA ILE A 9 -5.90 2.67 7.85
C ILE A 9 -5.85 1.23 7.34
N ARG A 10 -6.23 0.26 8.18
CA ARG A 10 -6.24 -1.16 7.79
C ARG A 10 -7.22 -1.43 6.64
N ARG A 11 -8.41 -0.82 6.69
CA ARG A 11 -9.43 -0.96 5.65
C ARG A 11 -8.98 -0.31 4.34
N SER A 12 -8.41 0.89 4.43
CA SER A 12 -7.83 1.62 3.30
C SER A 12 -6.70 0.83 2.64
N PHE A 13 -5.82 0.21 3.43
CA PHE A 13 -4.78 -0.68 2.92
C PHE A 13 -5.33 -1.93 2.23
N ALA A 14 -6.37 -2.56 2.78
CA ALA A 14 -7.02 -3.70 2.14
C ALA A 14 -7.65 -3.31 0.78
N TYR A 15 -8.32 -2.17 0.70
CA TYR A 15 -8.87 -1.67 -0.56
C TYR A 15 -7.78 -1.30 -1.57
N ARG A 16 -6.67 -0.73 -1.11
CA ARG A 16 -5.50 -0.46 -1.94
C ARG A 16 -4.98 -1.74 -2.60
N LEU A 17 -4.79 -2.79 -1.81
CA LEU A 17 -4.29 -4.08 -2.27
C LEU A 17 -5.24 -4.72 -3.29
N LEU A 18 -6.56 -4.68 -3.01
CA LEU A 18 -7.59 -5.15 -3.94
C LEU A 18 -7.61 -4.34 -5.24
N PHE A 19 -7.51 -3.02 -5.17
CA PHE A 19 -7.47 -2.16 -6.35
C PHE A 19 -6.25 -2.48 -7.23
N THR A 20 -5.07 -2.66 -6.62
CA THR A 20 -3.86 -3.03 -7.35
C THR A 20 -4.00 -4.39 -8.05
N LEU A 21 -4.52 -5.40 -7.33
CA LEU A 21 -4.75 -6.72 -7.89
C LEU A 21 -5.80 -6.70 -9.02
N ALA A 22 -6.89 -5.97 -8.84
CA ALA A 22 -7.92 -5.84 -9.86
C ALA A 22 -7.40 -5.14 -11.12
N GLY A 23 -6.67 -4.02 -10.96
CA GLY A 23 -6.12 -3.27 -12.09
C GLY A 23 -5.07 -4.04 -12.87
N THR A 24 -4.17 -4.76 -12.18
CA THR A 24 -3.19 -5.65 -12.84
C THR A 24 -3.86 -6.80 -13.57
N PHE A 25 -4.86 -7.43 -12.94
CA PHE A 25 -5.61 -8.52 -13.56
C PHE A 25 -6.35 -8.07 -14.82
N LEU A 26 -7.00 -6.90 -14.79
CA LEU A 26 -7.65 -6.30 -15.96
C LEU A 26 -6.67 -6.04 -17.10
N LEU A 27 -5.44 -5.60 -16.79
CA LEU A 27 -4.39 -5.42 -17.80
C LEU A 27 -3.88 -6.73 -18.38
N MET A 28 -3.73 -7.77 -17.56
CA MET A 28 -3.40 -9.11 -18.04
C MET A 28 -4.52 -9.66 -18.94
N LEU A 29 -5.79 -9.46 -18.57
CA LEU A 29 -6.91 -9.84 -19.44
C LEU A 29 -6.92 -9.05 -20.74
N ALA A 30 -6.65 -7.73 -20.71
CA ALA A 30 -6.58 -6.92 -21.91
C ALA A 30 -5.45 -7.38 -22.85
N SER A 31 -4.29 -7.80 -22.31
CA SER A 31 -3.19 -8.31 -23.11
C SER A 31 -3.42 -9.73 -23.64
N TYR A 32 -4.38 -10.48 -23.09
CA TYR A 32 -4.81 -11.78 -23.62
C TYR A 32 -5.41 -11.67 -25.02
N HIS A 33 -5.89 -10.52 -25.47
CA HIS A 33 -6.37 -10.38 -26.84
C HIS A 33 -5.26 -10.36 -27.91
N ASN A 34 -3.97 -10.31 -27.53
CA ASN A 34 -2.81 -10.19 -28.42
C ASN A 34 -1.71 -11.27 -28.19
N ILE A 35 -2.08 -12.52 -27.87
CA ILE A 35 -1.25 -13.53 -27.17
C ILE A 35 0.13 -13.84 -27.78
N ILE A 36 1.16 -13.64 -26.94
CA ILE A 36 2.24 -14.62 -26.66
C ILE A 36 2.25 -14.80 -25.13
N TYR A 37 2.18 -16.03 -24.59
CA TYR A 37 2.11 -16.30 -23.14
C TYR A 37 3.22 -15.60 -22.32
N PHE A 38 4.39 -15.41 -22.92
CA PHE A 38 5.49 -14.63 -22.35
C PHE A 38 5.13 -13.16 -22.10
N GLY A 39 4.41 -12.54 -23.04
CA GLY A 39 3.94 -11.15 -22.92
C GLY A 39 2.94 -10.95 -21.79
N LEU A 40 2.10 -11.95 -21.49
CA LEU A 40 1.18 -11.91 -20.34
C LEU A 40 1.93 -11.84 -19.01
N ILE A 41 2.95 -12.68 -18.84
CA ILE A 41 3.79 -12.71 -17.63
C ILE A 41 4.52 -11.38 -17.45
N ILE A 42 5.14 -10.87 -18.52
CA ILE A 42 5.83 -9.58 -18.50
C ILE A 42 4.85 -8.45 -18.16
N THR A 43 3.67 -8.43 -18.77
CA THR A 43 2.63 -7.42 -18.51
C THR A 43 2.21 -7.44 -17.03
N GLY A 44 2.05 -8.62 -16.43
CA GLY A 44 1.76 -8.75 -15.00
C GLY A 44 2.87 -8.17 -14.12
N ILE A 45 4.13 -8.55 -14.37
CA ILE A 45 5.29 -8.08 -13.60
C ILE A 45 5.45 -6.57 -13.68
N ILE A 46 5.29 -5.99 -14.87
CA ILE A 46 5.44 -4.55 -15.08
C ILE A 46 4.26 -3.80 -14.48
N SER A 47 3.01 -4.24 -14.70
CA SER A 47 1.84 -3.49 -14.26
C SER A 47 1.68 -3.41 -12.74
N LEU A 48 2.10 -4.44 -12.00
CA LEU A 48 1.92 -4.51 -10.55
C LEU A 48 2.51 -3.34 -9.75
N PRO A 49 3.78 -2.95 -9.91
CA PRO A 49 4.32 -1.76 -9.24
C PRO A 49 3.60 -0.47 -9.65
N PHE A 50 3.22 -0.29 -10.92
CA PHE A 50 2.50 0.92 -11.37
C PHE A 50 1.14 1.06 -10.71
N PHE A 51 0.34 0.00 -10.70
CA PHE A 51 -0.97 0.02 -10.04
C PHE A 51 -0.85 0.18 -8.53
N PHE A 52 0.21 -0.35 -7.92
CA PHE A 52 0.48 -0.17 -6.51
C PHE A 52 0.83 1.27 -6.15
N ILE A 53 1.59 1.96 -7.01
CA ILE A 53 1.91 3.38 -6.85
C ILE A 53 0.64 4.22 -7.04
N ILE A 54 -0.09 4.04 -8.14
CA ILE A 54 -1.30 4.81 -8.46
C ILE A 54 -2.36 4.67 -7.36
N SER A 55 -2.52 3.46 -6.81
CA SER A 55 -3.48 3.19 -5.74
C SER A 55 -3.26 4.03 -4.47
N SER A 56 -2.04 4.53 -4.23
CA SER A 56 -1.75 5.42 -3.09
C SER A 56 -2.52 6.74 -3.15
N LYS A 57 -2.80 7.25 -4.36
CA LYS A 57 -3.59 8.48 -4.56
C LYS A 57 -5.05 8.30 -4.18
N PHE A 58 -5.59 7.09 -4.39
CA PHE A 58 -6.97 6.74 -4.05
C PHE A 58 -7.14 6.33 -2.59
N TYR A 59 -6.09 5.78 -1.97
CA TYR A 59 -6.10 5.28 -0.60
C TYR A 59 -4.95 5.91 0.21
N PRO A 60 -4.98 7.23 0.46
CA PRO A 60 -3.89 7.94 1.11
C PRO A 60 -3.64 7.45 2.54
N ASP A 61 -4.69 7.10 3.29
CA ASP A 61 -4.56 6.62 4.68
C ASP A 61 -3.78 5.30 4.79
N SER A 62 -3.68 4.53 3.69
CA SER A 62 -2.92 3.29 3.68
C SER A 62 -1.42 3.50 3.87
N SER A 63 -0.89 4.71 3.63
CA SER A 63 0.53 5.03 3.82
C SER A 63 0.96 4.86 5.27
N ASP A 64 0.06 5.17 6.20
CA ASP A 64 0.34 5.14 7.63
C ASP A 64 0.37 3.72 8.20
N PHE A 65 0.00 2.70 7.42
CA PHE A 65 0.07 1.29 7.81
C PHE A 65 1.49 0.85 8.17
N PHE A 66 2.51 1.41 7.52
CA PHE A 66 3.92 1.10 7.80
C PHE A 66 4.58 2.06 8.80
N SER A 67 3.83 3.03 9.33
CA SER A 67 4.36 4.01 10.27
C SER A 67 4.77 3.38 11.61
N SER A 68 5.79 3.96 12.25
CA SER A 68 6.20 3.62 13.62
C SER A 68 5.02 3.73 14.59
N LYS A 69 4.15 4.73 14.40
CA LYS A 69 2.92 4.94 15.19
C LYS A 69 1.94 3.77 15.08
N TYR A 70 1.70 3.25 13.87
CA TYR A 70 0.84 2.09 13.65
C TYR A 70 1.44 0.82 14.28
N LYS A 71 2.76 0.62 14.12
CA LYS A 71 3.49 -0.50 14.74
C LYS A 71 3.46 -0.45 16.26
N ASN A 72 3.70 0.71 16.86
CA ASN A 72 3.67 0.91 18.31
C ASN A 72 2.25 0.78 18.88
N PHE A 73 1.21 1.17 18.14
CA PHE A 73 -0.18 0.90 18.53
C PHE A 73 -0.48 -0.60 18.61
N LEU A 74 -0.04 -1.38 17.62
CA LEU A 74 -0.18 -2.85 17.63
C LEU A 74 0.60 -3.51 18.77
N ARG A 75 1.82 -3.03 19.06
CA ARG A 75 2.64 -3.54 20.18
C ARG A 75 1.98 -3.26 21.52
N LYS A 76 1.49 -2.03 21.73
CA LYS A 76 0.74 -1.66 22.94
C LYS A 76 -0.50 -2.55 23.14
N LYS A 77 -1.26 -2.83 22.07
CA LYS A 77 -2.44 -3.73 22.14
C LYS A 77 -2.08 -5.17 22.51
N LYS A 78 -0.85 -5.60 22.22
CA LYS A 78 -0.30 -6.93 22.56
C LYS A 78 0.45 -6.96 23.91
N GLY A 79 0.48 -5.85 24.65
CA GLY A 79 1.23 -5.75 25.91
C GLY A 79 2.75 -5.80 25.75
N LEU A 80 3.26 -5.50 24.55
CA LEU A 80 4.69 -5.51 24.25
C LEU A 80 5.32 -4.13 24.47
N ASP A 81 6.60 -4.12 24.83
CA ASP A 81 7.38 -2.89 24.99
C ASP A 81 7.36 -2.04 23.71
N LEU A 82 7.27 -0.73 23.89
CA LEU A 82 7.29 0.23 22.79
C LEU A 82 8.68 0.26 22.17
N ILE A 83 8.74 0.36 20.85
CA ILE A 83 10.00 0.64 20.17
C ILE A 83 10.24 2.15 20.36
N PRO A 84 11.38 2.56 20.94
CA PRO A 84 11.71 3.97 21.03
C PRO A 84 11.65 4.58 19.62
N GLU A 85 11.05 5.76 19.53
CA GLU A 85 11.07 6.54 18.29
C GLU A 85 12.50 7.05 18.10
N ASP A 86 13.40 6.19 17.59
CA ASP A 86 14.70 6.65 17.12
C ASP A 86 14.44 7.72 16.07
N SER A 87 15.01 8.89 16.35
CA SER A 87 14.75 10.17 15.71
C SER A 87 14.52 10.07 14.20
N ASN A 88 13.37 10.57 13.75
CA ASN A 88 13.21 11.18 12.42
C ASN A 88 13.72 10.37 11.21
N ILE A 89 13.45 9.07 11.14
CA ILE A 89 13.06 8.55 9.81
C ILE A 89 11.63 9.01 9.61
N LYS A 90 11.52 10.29 9.28
CA LYS A 90 10.34 10.86 8.64
C LYS A 90 9.95 9.86 7.56
N GLY A 91 8.81 9.22 7.76
CA GLY A 91 8.07 8.57 6.68
C GLY A 91 7.63 9.57 5.60
N ASP A 92 8.13 10.82 5.64
CA ASP A 92 7.93 11.90 4.67
C ASP A 92 8.40 11.53 3.25
N HIS A 93 9.13 10.42 3.03
CA HIS A 93 9.34 9.95 1.66
C HIS A 93 8.02 9.60 0.93
N PHE A 94 6.91 9.40 1.66
CA PHE A 94 5.57 9.35 1.06
C PHE A 94 4.85 10.71 1.01
N ASP A 95 5.27 11.71 1.79
CA ASP A 95 4.72 13.07 1.70
C ASP A 95 5.30 13.86 0.52
N ASP A 96 6.49 13.50 0.04
CA ASP A 96 7.04 14.07 -1.21
C ASP A 96 6.14 13.74 -2.42
N TYR A 97 5.50 12.57 -2.44
CA TYR A 97 4.50 12.22 -3.49
C TYR A 97 3.18 13.00 -3.38
N LYS A 98 2.87 13.62 -2.23
CA LYS A 98 1.68 14.47 -2.06
C LYS A 98 1.91 15.92 -2.48
N ARG A 99 3.16 16.34 -2.75
CA ARG A 99 3.49 17.72 -3.12
C ARG A 99 3.44 18.02 -4.63
N GLY A 100 3.17 17.03 -5.47
CA GLY A 100 3.02 17.21 -6.92
C GLY A 100 3.95 16.32 -7.72
#